data_AF-I0R7N1-F1
#
_entry.id   AF-I0R7N1-F1
#
_cell.length_a   1.000
_cell.length_b   1.000
_cell.length_c   1.000
_cell.angle_alpha   90.00
_cell.angle_beta   90.00
_cell.angle_gamma   90.00
#
_symmetry.space_group_name_H-M   'P 1'
#
loop_
_entity.id
_entity.type
_entity.pdbx_description
1 polymer ?
#
loop_
_entity_poly.entity_id
_entity_poly.type
_entity_poly.pdbx_seq_one_letter_code
_entity_poly.pdbx_strand_id
1 'polypeptide(L)'
;MERDTIKVGETRGNLKILSISQNYPRKYNVQCLRCGKIFTLTPSIIIHKNSGCLDCKRKDARQEKIKWYEKMYTGKIFGNLKVLGFDDIKNNISYARCLCLKCNQESSIRYISLTSGSIKVCYNCAKENLKKGHQRMSDLSKGGTNLTAATRPVYIKNSNNTSGYTGVSQLKSGRYRANIKFKCKQYHLGVYDTPEDASKAYQEAKQKLYSGFLDWYQENYHDLWEKYKDSIKKRQEM
;
A
#
# COMPACT_ATOMS: atom_id res chain seq x y z
N MET A 1 -17.29 -56.06 2.82
CA MET A 1 -16.30 -55.05 2.39
C MET A 1 -14.91 -55.63 2.64
N GLU A 2 -14.19 -56.03 1.59
CA GLU A 2 -12.79 -56.46 1.72
C GLU A 2 -11.96 -55.31 2.29
N ARG A 3 -11.18 -55.59 3.35
CA ARG A 3 -10.27 -54.60 3.93
C ARG A 3 -9.10 -54.46 2.96
N ASP A 4 -8.90 -53.25 2.42
CA ASP A 4 -7.78 -52.94 1.52
C ASP A 4 -6.44 -53.12 2.27
N THR A 5 -5.85 -54.30 2.16
CA THR A 5 -4.61 -54.69 2.83
C THR A 5 -3.38 -54.34 2.01
N ILE A 6 -2.48 -53.55 2.60
CA ILE A 6 -1.22 -53.10 1.98
C ILE A 6 -0.19 -54.23 2.02
N LYS A 7 0.30 -54.67 0.84
CA LYS A 7 1.36 -55.68 0.71
C LYS A 7 2.75 -55.05 0.59
N VAL A 8 3.75 -55.71 1.16
CA VAL A 8 5.16 -55.30 1.02
C VAL A 8 5.62 -55.61 -0.42
N GLY A 9 6.31 -54.67 -1.06
CA GLY A 9 6.71 -54.74 -2.47
C GLY A 9 5.70 -54.14 -3.46
N GLU A 10 4.47 -53.91 -3.03
CA GLU A 10 3.43 -53.28 -3.86
C GLU A 10 3.77 -51.81 -4.14
N THR A 11 3.30 -51.30 -5.28
CA THR A 11 3.37 -49.88 -5.63
C THR A 11 1.97 -49.30 -5.67
N ARG A 12 1.75 -48.21 -4.94
CA ARG A 12 0.49 -47.46 -4.94
C ARG A 12 0.76 -46.03 -5.36
N GLY A 13 0.23 -45.64 -6.51
CA GLY A 13 0.52 -44.32 -7.11
C GLY A 13 2.02 -44.12 -7.29
N ASN A 14 2.58 -43.10 -6.63
CA ASN A 14 4.01 -42.75 -6.68
C ASN A 14 4.78 -43.24 -5.44
N LEU A 15 4.25 -44.23 -4.70
CA LEU A 15 4.84 -44.80 -3.49
C LEU A 15 5.07 -46.30 -3.66
N LYS A 16 6.31 -46.74 -3.46
CA LYS A 16 6.68 -48.16 -3.38
C LYS A 16 6.82 -48.58 -1.92
N ILE A 17 6.12 -49.62 -1.50
CA ILE A 17 6.15 -50.12 -0.11
C ILE A 17 7.37 -51.05 0.05
N LEU A 18 8.33 -50.67 0.89
CA LEU A 18 9.59 -51.42 1.06
C LEU A 18 9.52 -52.42 2.21
N SER A 19 9.06 -51.99 3.38
CA SER A 19 9.03 -52.83 4.58
C SER A 19 8.06 -52.27 5.62
N ILE A 20 7.74 -53.10 6.62
CA ILE A 20 6.98 -52.67 7.80
C ILE A 20 7.98 -52.05 8.77
N SER A 21 7.79 -50.77 9.11
CA SER A 21 8.64 -50.02 10.04
C SER A 21 8.24 -50.23 11.49
N GLN A 22 6.93 -50.30 11.75
CA GLN A 22 6.37 -50.41 13.09
C GLN A 22 5.07 -51.21 13.02
N ASN A 23 4.85 -52.11 13.97
CA ASN A 23 3.65 -52.96 14.00
C ASN A 23 2.44 -52.28 14.63
N TYR A 24 2.62 -51.50 15.70
CA TYR A 24 1.52 -50.78 16.35
C TYR A 24 1.96 -49.38 16.84
N PRO A 25 1.27 -48.29 16.42
CA PRO A 25 0.39 -48.25 15.25
C PRO A 25 1.16 -48.65 13.98
N ARG A 26 0.50 -49.38 13.07
CA ARG A 26 1.13 -49.94 11.87
C ARG A 26 1.71 -48.82 11.00
N LYS A 27 2.98 -48.91 10.65
CA LYS A 27 3.67 -47.99 9.74
C LYS A 27 4.53 -48.75 8.74
N TYR A 28 4.67 -48.18 7.54
CA TYR A 28 5.46 -48.75 6.46
C TYR A 28 6.57 -47.79 6.05
N ASN A 29 7.74 -48.34 5.77
CA ASN A 29 8.77 -47.63 5.03
C ASN A 29 8.39 -47.65 3.56
N VAL A 30 8.25 -46.47 2.96
CA VAL A 30 7.90 -46.29 1.56
C VAL A 30 8.97 -45.48 0.86
N GLN A 31 9.21 -45.79 -0.40
CA GLN A 31 10.06 -45.01 -1.30
C GLN A 31 9.19 -44.19 -2.24
N CYS A 32 9.43 -42.89 -2.34
CA CYS A 32 8.80 -42.08 -3.38
C CYS A 32 9.46 -42.36 -4.73
N LEU A 33 8.69 -42.80 -5.71
CA LEU A 33 9.19 -43.07 -7.07
C LEU A 33 9.59 -41.80 -7.83
N ARG A 34 9.15 -40.62 -7.38
CA ARG A 34 9.48 -39.33 -8.03
C ARG A 34 10.83 -38.74 -7.62
N CYS A 35 11.28 -39.01 -6.40
CA CYS A 35 12.53 -38.43 -5.88
C CYS A 35 13.44 -39.42 -5.17
N GLY A 36 13.07 -40.70 -5.09
CA GLY A 36 13.83 -41.75 -4.44
C GLY A 36 13.83 -41.70 -2.90
N LYS A 37 13.29 -40.63 -2.28
CA LYS A 37 13.29 -40.45 -0.82
C LYS A 37 12.52 -41.57 -0.13
N ILE A 38 13.14 -42.16 0.89
CA ILE A 38 12.52 -43.16 1.77
C ILE A 38 12.01 -42.44 3.02
N PHE A 39 10.78 -42.75 3.42
CA PHE A 39 10.13 -42.17 4.60
C PHE A 39 9.04 -43.11 5.11
N THR A 40 8.56 -42.84 6.32
CA THR A 40 7.59 -43.70 7.00
C THR A 40 6.18 -43.13 6.89
N LEU A 41 5.20 -43.96 6.51
CA LEU A 41 3.80 -43.58 6.41
C LEU A 41 2.87 -44.55 7.14
N THR A 42 1.72 -44.04 7.56
CA THR A 42 0.59 -44.84 8.06
C THR A 42 -0.27 -45.39 6.90
N PRO A 43 -0.98 -46.52 7.09
CA PRO A 43 -1.84 -47.11 6.08
C PRO A 43 -2.79 -46.12 5.39
N SER A 44 -3.48 -45.26 6.15
CA SER A 44 -4.45 -44.29 5.62
C SER A 44 -3.84 -43.34 4.58
N ILE A 45 -2.61 -42.85 4.81
CA ILE A 45 -1.93 -41.95 3.86
C ILE A 45 -1.52 -42.70 2.59
N ILE A 46 -1.13 -43.97 2.71
CA ILE A 46 -0.76 -44.82 1.57
C ILE A 46 -1.98 -45.14 0.71
N ILE A 47 -3.16 -45.33 1.31
CA ILE A 47 -4.41 -45.60 0.60
C ILE A 47 -4.94 -44.34 -0.08
N HIS A 48 -5.09 -43.23 0.66
CA HIS A 48 -5.82 -42.06 0.17
C HIS A 48 -4.94 -40.95 -0.42
N LYS A 49 -3.63 -40.92 -0.12
CA LYS A 49 -2.73 -39.80 -0.49
C LYS A 49 -1.43 -40.29 -1.12
N ASN A 50 -1.54 -41.18 -2.11
CA ASN A 50 -0.44 -41.90 -2.75
C ASN A 50 0.29 -41.16 -3.90
N SER A 51 -0.01 -39.88 -4.14
CA SER A 51 0.58 -39.10 -5.24
C SER A 51 2.05 -38.71 -5.08
N GLY A 52 2.71 -39.05 -3.96
CA GLY A 52 4.15 -38.85 -3.75
C GLY A 52 4.50 -38.36 -2.34
N CYS A 53 5.79 -38.08 -2.11
CA CYS A 53 6.24 -37.52 -0.84
C CYS A 53 5.79 -36.06 -0.64
N LEU A 54 5.88 -35.57 0.59
CA LEU A 54 5.49 -34.21 0.96
C LEU A 54 6.26 -33.15 0.16
N ASP A 55 7.55 -33.37 -0.10
CA ASP A 55 8.40 -32.43 -0.82
C ASP A 55 8.00 -32.33 -2.30
N CYS A 56 7.73 -33.46 -2.96
CA CYS A 56 7.23 -33.48 -4.34
C CYS A 56 5.88 -32.75 -4.44
N LYS A 57 4.95 -33.04 -3.52
CA LYS A 57 3.64 -32.37 -3.49
C LYS A 57 3.76 -30.87 -3.31
N ARG A 58 4.66 -30.40 -2.43
CA ARG A 58 4.94 -28.97 -2.25
C ARG A 58 5.53 -28.34 -3.50
N LYS A 59 6.41 -29.05 -4.23
CA LYS A 59 6.96 -28.59 -5.52
C LYS A 59 5.86 -28.47 -6.57
N ASP A 60 4.97 -29.45 -6.68
CA ASP A 60 3.86 -29.40 -7.63
C ASP A 60 2.92 -28.23 -7.33
N ALA A 61 2.50 -28.08 -6.07
CA ALA A 61 1.65 -26.97 -5.65
C ALA A 61 2.31 -25.60 -5.90
N ARG A 62 3.65 -25.50 -5.70
CA ARG A 62 4.40 -24.30 -6.05
C ARG A 62 4.35 -24.04 -7.56
N GLN A 63 4.54 -25.07 -8.38
CA GLN A 63 4.53 -24.92 -9.84
C GLN A 63 3.15 -24.56 -10.39
N GLU A 64 2.08 -25.17 -9.85
CA GLU A 64 0.70 -24.83 -10.18
C GLU A 64 0.39 -23.36 -9.82
N LYS A 65 0.84 -22.91 -8.65
CA LYS A 65 0.70 -21.53 -8.21
C LYS A 65 1.41 -20.56 -9.17
N ILE A 66 2.66 -20.85 -9.56
CA ILE A 66 3.42 -20.04 -10.53
C ILE A 66 2.67 -19.94 -11.86
N LYS A 67 2.27 -21.08 -12.43
CA LYS A 67 1.53 -21.15 -13.70
C LYS A 67 0.23 -20.35 -13.66
N TRP A 68 -0.50 -20.41 -12.54
CA TRP A 68 -1.72 -19.64 -12.36
C TRP A 68 -1.46 -18.13 -12.40
N TYR A 69 -0.45 -17.64 -11.68
CA TYR A 69 -0.08 -16.22 -11.67
C TYR A 69 0.39 -15.73 -13.04
N GLU A 70 1.25 -16.49 -13.72
CA GLU A 70 1.74 -16.14 -15.06
C GLU A 70 0.57 -16.06 -16.05
N LYS A 71 -0.31 -17.06 -16.07
CA LYS A 71 -1.49 -17.06 -16.93
C LYS A 71 -2.40 -15.86 -16.67
N MET A 72 -2.59 -15.49 -15.40
CA MET A 72 -3.58 -14.48 -15.02
C MET A 72 -3.08 -13.03 -15.15
N TYR A 73 -1.79 -12.79 -14.97
CA TYR A 73 -1.26 -11.43 -14.80
C TYR A 73 -0.17 -11.02 -15.78
N THR A 74 0.51 -11.95 -16.46
CA THR A 74 1.55 -11.58 -17.42
C THR A 74 0.99 -10.63 -18.50
N GLY A 75 1.69 -9.53 -18.73
CA GLY A 75 1.30 -8.48 -19.67
C GLY A 75 0.34 -7.43 -19.11
N LYS A 76 -0.33 -7.67 -17.97
CA LYS A 76 -1.25 -6.68 -17.37
C LYS A 76 -0.50 -5.48 -16.81
N ILE A 77 -1.17 -4.32 -16.86
CA ILE A 77 -0.64 -3.04 -16.39
C ILE A 77 -1.43 -2.58 -15.17
N PHE A 78 -0.73 -2.26 -14.09
CA PHE A 78 -1.26 -1.70 -12.85
C PHE A 78 -0.63 -0.32 -12.60
N GLY A 79 -1.37 0.75 -12.88
CA GLY A 79 -0.81 2.09 -12.87
C GLY A 79 0.32 2.23 -13.89
N ASN A 80 1.55 2.48 -13.44
CA ASN A 80 2.75 2.58 -14.29
C ASN A 80 3.63 1.32 -14.23
N LEU A 81 3.08 0.17 -13.86
CA LEU A 81 3.81 -1.08 -13.68
C LEU A 81 3.22 -2.16 -14.60
N LYS A 82 4.01 -2.66 -15.54
CA LYS A 82 3.66 -3.79 -16.40
C LYS A 82 4.22 -5.08 -15.81
N VAL A 83 3.36 -6.08 -15.61
CA VAL A 83 3.79 -7.40 -15.11
C VAL A 83 4.47 -8.17 -16.24
N LEU A 84 5.73 -8.55 -16.02
CA LEU A 84 6.50 -9.39 -16.93
C LEU A 84 6.29 -10.88 -16.64
N GLY A 85 6.08 -11.25 -15.37
CA GLY A 85 5.85 -12.62 -14.97
C GLY A 85 5.92 -12.83 -13.46
N PHE A 86 5.98 -14.09 -13.06
CA PHE A 86 6.21 -14.47 -11.68
C PHE A 86 7.69 -14.30 -11.31
N ASP A 87 7.96 -13.85 -10.09
CA ASP A 87 9.34 -13.67 -9.60
C ASP A 87 9.69 -14.70 -8.51
N ASP A 88 9.06 -14.60 -7.33
CA ASP A 88 9.35 -15.50 -6.21
C ASP A 88 8.17 -15.61 -5.22
N ILE A 89 8.26 -16.58 -4.31
CA ILE A 89 7.46 -16.65 -3.08
C ILE A 89 8.38 -16.47 -1.88
N LYS A 90 8.20 -15.38 -1.14
CA LYS A 90 8.90 -15.10 0.12
C LYS A 90 7.89 -15.01 1.26
N ASN A 91 8.11 -15.73 2.36
CA ASN A 91 7.18 -15.78 3.50
C ASN A 91 5.73 -16.10 3.07
N ASN A 92 5.55 -17.05 2.14
CA ASN A 92 4.27 -17.43 1.55
C ASN A 92 3.56 -16.34 0.72
N ILE A 93 4.20 -15.21 0.48
CA ILE A 93 3.70 -14.10 -0.35
C ILE A 93 4.29 -14.22 -1.76
N SER A 94 3.44 -14.17 -2.78
CA SER A 94 3.85 -14.21 -4.19
C SER A 94 4.21 -12.83 -4.74
N TYR A 95 5.35 -12.77 -5.43
CA TYR A 95 5.91 -11.59 -6.07
C TYR A 95 5.86 -11.71 -7.59
N ALA A 96 5.58 -10.59 -8.22
CA ALA A 96 5.58 -10.38 -9.66
C ALA A 96 6.83 -9.60 -10.05
N ARG A 97 7.44 -9.98 -11.17
CA ARG A 97 8.45 -9.15 -11.83
C ARG A 97 7.73 -8.10 -12.65
N CYS A 98 8.01 -6.83 -12.38
CA CYS A 98 7.31 -5.71 -13.02
C CYS A 98 8.28 -4.72 -13.64
N LEU A 99 7.99 -4.30 -14.87
CA LEU A 99 8.65 -3.19 -15.54
C LEU A 99 7.92 -1.89 -15.24
N CYS A 100 8.63 -0.88 -14.77
CA CYS A 100 8.05 0.44 -14.60
C CYS A 100 8.06 1.23 -15.91
N LEU A 101 6.89 1.65 -16.39
CA LEU A 101 6.74 2.41 -17.63
C LEU A 101 7.21 3.88 -17.52
N LYS A 102 7.56 4.35 -16.31
CA LYS A 102 8.07 5.72 -16.09
C LYS A 102 9.59 5.81 -16.10
N CYS A 103 10.26 4.84 -15.49
CA CYS A 103 11.73 4.85 -15.36
C CYS A 103 12.40 3.65 -16.05
N ASN A 104 11.63 2.79 -16.72
CA ASN A 104 12.08 1.59 -17.42
C ASN A 104 12.92 0.61 -16.56
N GLN A 105 12.74 0.65 -15.24
CA GLN A 105 13.41 -0.28 -14.33
C GLN A 105 12.49 -1.43 -13.93
N GLU A 106 13.09 -2.60 -13.83
CA GLU A 106 12.44 -3.79 -13.31
C GLU A 106 12.47 -3.82 -11.77
N SER A 107 11.40 -4.34 -11.18
CA SER A 107 11.28 -4.47 -9.73
C SER A 107 10.41 -5.66 -9.36
N SER A 108 10.71 -6.25 -8.21
CA SER A 108 9.92 -7.34 -7.62
C SER A 108 8.83 -6.75 -6.72
N ILE A 109 7.56 -6.96 -7.06
CA ILE A 109 6.41 -6.35 -6.37
C ILE A 109 5.39 -7.43 -6.01
N ARG A 110 4.82 -7.36 -4.81
CA ARG A 110 3.79 -8.31 -4.36
C ARG A 110 2.53 -8.24 -5.24
N TYR A 111 2.02 -9.39 -5.67
CA TYR A 111 0.76 -9.46 -6.44
C TYR A 111 -0.41 -8.81 -5.71
N ILE A 112 -0.51 -8.97 -4.38
CA ILE A 112 -1.58 -8.35 -3.58
C ILE A 112 -1.52 -6.83 -3.59
N SER A 113 -0.32 -6.25 -3.66
CA SER A 113 -0.14 -4.80 -3.71
C SER A 113 -0.48 -4.20 -5.07
N LEU A 114 -0.29 -4.97 -6.15
CA LEU A 114 -0.72 -4.60 -7.50
C LEU A 114 -2.24 -4.68 -7.64
N THR A 115 -2.83 -5.80 -7.21
CA THR A 115 -4.28 -6.07 -7.36
C THR A 115 -5.15 -5.18 -6.47
N SER A 116 -4.72 -4.86 -5.25
CA SER A 116 -5.42 -3.90 -4.38
C SER A 116 -5.32 -2.45 -4.85
N GLY A 117 -4.45 -2.14 -5.82
CA GLY A 117 -4.18 -0.77 -6.25
C GLY A 117 -3.38 0.08 -5.25
N SER A 118 -2.84 -0.54 -4.19
CA SER A 118 -2.01 0.12 -3.17
C SER A 118 -0.70 0.66 -3.76
N ILE A 119 -0.16 -0.01 -4.79
CA ILE A 119 1.05 0.41 -5.49
C ILE A 119 0.72 0.69 -6.96
N LYS A 120 1.02 1.92 -7.40
CA LYS A 120 0.77 2.40 -8.78
C LYS A 120 2.04 2.83 -9.52
N VAL A 121 3.17 2.87 -8.84
CA VAL A 121 4.48 3.29 -9.33
C VAL A 121 5.57 2.44 -8.69
N CYS A 122 6.74 2.33 -9.32
CA CYS A 122 7.85 1.62 -8.71
C CYS A 122 8.40 2.38 -7.50
N TYR A 123 9.20 1.69 -6.69
CA TYR A 123 9.84 2.26 -5.50
C TYR A 123 10.66 3.53 -5.82
N ASN A 124 11.45 3.52 -6.90
CA ASN A 124 12.29 4.67 -7.25
C ASN A 124 11.45 5.89 -7.65
N CYS A 125 10.44 5.71 -8.49
CA CYS A 125 9.50 6.79 -8.81
C CYS A 125 8.75 7.29 -7.56
N ALA A 126 8.34 6.39 -6.66
CA ALA A 126 7.70 6.79 -5.40
C ALA A 126 8.66 7.62 -4.54
N LYS A 127 9.92 7.19 -4.40
CA LYS A 127 10.97 7.88 -3.67
C LYS A 127 11.25 9.27 -4.24
N GLU A 128 11.36 9.39 -5.56
CA GLU A 128 11.56 10.69 -6.21
C GLU A 128 10.36 11.62 -6.05
N ASN A 129 9.13 11.10 -6.11
CA ASN A 129 7.94 11.89 -5.82
C ASN A 129 7.91 12.38 -4.38
N LEU A 130 8.31 11.56 -3.41
CA LEU A 130 8.43 11.95 -2.01
C LEU A 130 9.47 13.06 -1.82
N LYS A 131 10.65 12.94 -2.44
CA LYS A 131 11.68 14.00 -2.42
C LYS A 131 11.15 15.32 -2.97
N LYS A 132 10.50 15.30 -4.14
CA LYS A 132 9.87 16.49 -4.74
C LYS A 132 8.81 17.10 -3.81
N GLY A 133 8.04 16.25 -3.12
CA GLY A 133 7.07 16.68 -2.10
C GLY A 133 7.72 17.37 -0.91
N HIS A 134 8.79 16.78 -0.35
CA HIS A 134 9.56 17.38 0.75
C HIS A 134 10.20 18.71 0.35
N GLN A 135 10.81 18.77 -0.85
CA GLN A 135 11.37 20.01 -1.36
C GLN A 135 10.29 21.08 -1.52
N ARG A 136 9.15 20.75 -2.14
CA ARG A 136 8.02 21.68 -2.25
C ARG A 136 7.54 22.16 -0.87
N MET A 137 7.47 21.28 0.13
CA MET A 137 7.07 21.67 1.48
C MET A 137 8.09 22.61 2.13
N SER A 138 9.38 22.35 1.93
CA SER A 138 10.50 23.19 2.40
C SER A 138 10.52 24.55 1.72
N ASP A 139 10.26 24.61 0.42
CA ASP A 139 10.16 25.85 -0.35
C ASP A 139 9.02 26.72 0.21
N LEU A 140 7.83 26.13 0.39
CA LEU A 140 6.62 26.86 0.80
C LEU A 140 6.55 27.18 2.30
N SER A 141 7.37 26.55 3.15
CA SER A 141 7.33 26.73 4.61
C SER A 141 8.52 27.55 5.08
N LYS A 142 8.31 28.84 5.34
CA LYS A 142 9.36 29.77 5.78
C LYS A 142 8.91 30.53 7.03
N GLY A 143 9.82 30.79 7.95
CA GLY A 143 9.52 31.54 9.19
C GLY A 143 8.45 30.89 10.09
N GLY A 144 8.28 29.56 10.03
CA GLY A 144 7.26 28.82 10.79
C GLY A 144 5.84 28.90 10.22
N THR A 145 5.68 29.49 9.03
CA THR A 145 4.39 29.64 8.34
C THR A 145 4.47 29.02 6.94
N ASN A 146 3.36 28.46 6.47
CA ASN A 146 3.28 27.83 5.15
C ASN A 146 2.46 28.69 4.19
N LEU A 147 2.98 28.90 2.98
CA LEU A 147 2.34 29.70 1.94
C LEU A 147 0.96 29.17 1.54
N THR A 148 0.77 27.85 1.47
CA THR A 148 -0.53 27.24 1.17
C THR A 148 -1.56 27.44 2.27
N ALA A 149 -1.14 27.70 3.51
CA ALA A 149 -2.04 28.05 4.61
C ALA A 149 -2.48 29.53 4.50
N ALA A 150 -1.52 30.41 4.20
CA ALA A 150 -1.76 31.84 3.97
C ALA A 150 -2.73 32.09 2.80
N THR A 151 -2.65 31.24 1.77
CA THR A 151 -3.41 31.42 0.51
C THR A 151 -4.61 30.48 0.39
N ARG A 152 -5.05 29.87 1.50
CA ARG A 152 -6.27 29.04 1.48
C ARG A 152 -7.49 29.85 1.04
N PRO A 153 -8.39 29.31 0.19
CA PRO A 153 -9.64 29.97 -0.13
C PRO A 153 -10.53 30.13 1.11
N VAL A 154 -11.57 30.97 1.01
CA VAL A 154 -12.54 31.17 2.09
C VAL A 154 -13.32 29.88 2.34
N TYR A 155 -13.72 29.20 1.26
CA TYR A 155 -14.47 27.95 1.28
C TYR A 155 -13.57 26.77 0.96
N ILE A 156 -13.72 25.66 1.70
CA ILE A 156 -12.99 24.42 1.42
C ILE A 156 -13.99 23.27 1.33
N LYS A 157 -14.08 22.69 0.13
CA LYS A 157 -14.77 21.41 -0.10
C LYS A 157 -13.91 20.27 0.43
N ASN A 158 -14.15 19.89 1.68
CA ASN A 158 -13.53 18.73 2.32
C ASN A 158 -14.61 17.98 3.10
N SER A 159 -14.74 16.67 2.90
CA SER A 159 -15.71 15.83 3.61
C SER A 159 -15.55 15.88 5.13
N ASN A 160 -14.35 16.17 5.62
CA ASN A 160 -14.06 16.31 7.05
C ASN A 160 -14.33 17.73 7.60
N ASN A 161 -14.66 18.70 6.73
CA ASN A 161 -15.02 20.05 7.14
C ASN A 161 -16.53 20.24 7.02
N THR A 162 -17.24 19.94 8.10
CA THR A 162 -18.71 20.08 8.16
C THR A 162 -19.18 21.53 8.05
N SER A 163 -18.34 22.51 8.37
CA SER A 163 -18.71 23.93 8.31
C SER A 163 -18.59 24.54 6.91
N GLY A 164 -17.83 23.91 5.99
CA GLY A 164 -17.55 24.46 4.65
C GLY A 164 -16.56 25.64 4.61
N TYR A 165 -16.33 26.33 5.73
CA TYR A 165 -15.43 27.49 5.82
C TYR A 165 -14.04 27.11 6.33
N THR A 166 -13.02 27.80 5.82
CA THR A 166 -11.63 27.62 6.28
C THR A 166 -11.46 28.09 7.72
N GLY A 167 -10.85 27.24 8.57
CA GLY A 167 -10.51 27.62 9.95
C GLY A 167 -11.68 27.60 10.92
N VAL A 168 -12.88 27.26 10.45
CA VAL A 168 -14.10 27.13 11.24
C VAL A 168 -14.37 25.65 11.50
N SER A 169 -14.85 25.34 12.71
CA SER A 169 -15.28 23.98 13.06
C SER A 169 -16.48 24.04 14.00
N GLN A 170 -17.43 23.13 13.78
CA GLN A 170 -18.61 23.02 14.63
C GLN A 170 -18.27 22.28 15.94
N LEU A 171 -18.77 22.79 17.05
CA LEU A 171 -18.69 22.18 18.37
C LEU A 171 -19.88 21.23 18.60
N LYS A 172 -19.77 20.35 19.60
CA LYS A 172 -20.89 19.47 20.02
C LYS A 172 -22.14 20.25 20.42
N SER A 173 -21.98 21.50 20.87
CA SER A 173 -23.07 22.41 21.22
C SER A 173 -23.80 23.01 20.00
N GLY A 174 -23.37 22.71 18.78
CA GLY A 174 -23.92 23.30 17.54
C GLY A 174 -23.28 24.63 17.14
N ARG A 175 -22.58 25.32 18.07
CA ARG A 175 -21.85 26.58 17.83
C ARG A 175 -20.56 26.36 17.02
N TYR A 176 -20.03 27.43 16.44
CA TYR A 176 -18.87 27.40 15.55
C TYR A 176 -17.67 28.10 16.19
N ARG A 177 -16.52 27.43 16.26
CA ARG A 177 -15.27 28.05 16.71
C ARG A 177 -14.39 28.42 15.52
N ALA A 178 -13.73 29.57 15.61
CA ALA A 178 -12.73 30.03 14.66
C ALA A 178 -11.34 29.95 15.27
N ASN A 179 -10.41 29.29 14.57
CA ASN A 179 -9.00 29.19 14.99
C ASN A 179 -8.08 29.45 13.79
N ILE A 180 -6.97 30.16 14.02
CA ILE A 180 -5.93 30.41 13.03
C ILE A 180 -4.58 29.93 13.52
N LYS A 181 -3.75 29.38 12.63
CA LYS A 181 -2.39 28.93 12.95
C LYS A 181 -1.37 29.79 12.23
N PHE A 182 -0.49 30.45 12.96
CA PHE A 182 0.54 31.32 12.40
C PHE A 182 1.84 31.13 13.17
N LYS A 183 2.98 31.00 12.45
CA LYS A 183 4.30 30.74 13.04
C LYS A 183 4.29 29.58 14.04
N CYS A 184 3.72 28.44 13.64
CA CYS A 184 3.53 27.24 14.46
C CYS A 184 2.67 27.42 15.74
N LYS A 185 2.07 28.59 16.00
CA LYS A 185 1.18 28.83 17.15
C LYS A 185 -0.27 28.88 16.72
N GLN A 186 -1.16 28.35 17.55
CA GLN A 186 -2.61 28.41 17.34
C GLN A 186 -3.21 29.56 18.14
N TYR A 187 -4.03 30.37 17.48
CA TYR A 187 -4.76 31.49 18.08
C TYR A 187 -6.26 31.21 18.01
N HIS A 188 -6.92 31.31 19.16
CA HIS A 188 -8.37 31.18 19.27
C HIS A 188 -9.02 32.54 19.01
N LEU A 189 -9.89 32.59 18.00
CA LEU A 189 -10.53 33.84 17.55
C LEU A 189 -11.93 34.03 18.14
N GLY A 190 -12.50 32.98 18.73
CA GLY A 190 -13.81 33.03 19.37
C GLY A 190 -14.72 31.85 18.99
N VAL A 191 -15.89 31.86 19.63
CA VAL A 191 -17.00 30.94 19.37
C VAL A 191 -18.22 31.78 19.00
N TYR A 192 -18.87 31.41 17.91
CA TYR A 192 -19.94 32.12 17.23
C TYR A 192 -21.13 31.19 17.03
N ASP A 193 -22.30 31.76 16.80
CA ASP A 193 -23.53 30.97 16.63
C ASP A 193 -23.72 30.54 15.17
N THR A 194 -23.24 31.34 14.22
CA THR A 194 -23.27 31.05 12.78
C THR A 194 -21.87 30.72 12.24
N PRO A 195 -21.77 29.87 11.20
CA PRO A 195 -20.50 29.60 10.53
C PRO A 195 -19.97 30.82 9.74
N GLU A 196 -20.87 31.69 9.26
CA GLU A 196 -20.53 32.94 8.55
C GLU A 196 -19.78 33.91 9.47
N ASP A 197 -20.25 34.12 10.69
CA ASP A 197 -19.61 35.04 11.65
C ASP A 197 -18.24 34.52 12.07
N ALA A 198 -18.13 33.21 12.31
CA ALA A 198 -16.85 32.56 12.58
C ALA A 198 -15.88 32.70 11.39
N SER A 199 -16.38 32.58 10.16
CA SER A 199 -15.59 32.75 8.94
C SER A 199 -15.10 34.19 8.78
N LYS A 200 -15.95 35.18 9.07
CA LYS A 200 -15.59 36.60 9.02
C LYS A 200 -14.45 36.92 10.00
N ALA A 201 -14.58 36.49 11.26
CA ALA A 201 -13.52 36.64 12.25
C ALA A 201 -12.21 35.97 11.82
N TYR A 202 -12.30 34.79 11.19
CA TYR A 202 -11.14 34.12 10.61
C TYR A 202 -10.50 34.91 9.46
N GLN A 203 -11.29 35.46 8.53
CA GLN A 203 -10.75 36.24 7.40
C GLN A 203 -10.06 37.54 7.87
N GLU A 204 -10.62 38.23 8.85
CA GLU A 204 -9.99 39.42 9.43
C GLU A 204 -8.65 39.09 10.09
N ALA A 205 -8.60 38.02 10.89
CA ALA A 205 -7.35 37.55 11.49
C ALA A 205 -6.35 37.08 10.42
N LYS A 206 -6.84 36.42 9.38
CA LYS A 206 -6.03 35.95 8.24
C LYS A 206 -5.39 37.12 7.50
N GLN A 207 -6.15 38.16 7.19
CA GLN A 207 -5.64 39.35 6.52
C GLN A 207 -4.55 40.01 7.37
N LYS A 208 -4.80 40.22 8.68
CA LYS A 208 -3.83 40.84 9.59
C LYS A 208 -2.54 40.03 9.77
N LEU A 209 -2.64 38.71 9.88
CA LEU A 209 -1.48 37.85 10.17
C LEU A 209 -0.69 37.47 8.93
N TYR A 210 -1.37 37.20 7.80
CA TYR A 210 -0.72 36.68 6.61
C TYR A 210 -0.35 37.73 5.58
N SER A 211 -0.89 38.95 5.59
CA SER A 211 -0.51 40.00 4.62
C SER A 211 1.00 40.26 4.66
N GLY A 212 1.53 40.65 5.83
CA GLY A 212 2.95 40.91 6.00
C GLY A 212 3.83 39.67 5.81
N PHE A 213 3.28 38.46 5.98
CA PHE A 213 4.00 37.23 5.64
C PHE A 213 4.12 37.03 4.12
N LEU A 214 3.08 37.34 3.35
CA LEU A 214 3.11 37.22 1.89
C LEU A 214 4.10 38.21 1.29
N ASP A 215 4.09 39.46 1.75
CA ASP A 215 5.00 40.50 1.29
C ASP A 215 6.46 40.11 1.62
N TRP A 216 6.71 39.74 2.88
CA TRP A 216 8.02 39.24 3.32
C TRP A 216 8.50 38.03 2.50
N TYR A 217 7.61 37.08 2.19
CA TYR A 217 7.97 35.90 1.40
C TYR A 217 8.32 36.27 -0.05
N GLN A 218 7.58 37.20 -0.66
CA GLN A 218 7.82 37.67 -2.01
C GLN A 218 9.17 38.37 -2.14
N GLU A 219 9.51 39.21 -1.16
CA GLU A 219 10.77 39.96 -1.13
C GLU A 219 11.97 39.04 -0.86
N ASN A 220 11.87 38.14 0.12
CA ASN A 220 13.01 37.32 0.57
C ASN A 220 13.19 36.03 -0.24
N TYR A 221 12.17 35.59 -0.96
CA TYR A 221 12.17 34.34 -1.74
C TYR A 221 11.54 34.54 -3.13
N HIS A 222 11.96 35.58 -3.85
CA HIS A 222 11.44 35.95 -5.17
C HIS A 222 11.41 34.77 -6.15
N ASP A 223 12.51 34.04 -6.30
CA ASP A 223 12.58 32.88 -7.22
C ASP A 223 11.55 31.79 -6.89
N LEU A 224 11.32 31.54 -5.59
CA LEU A 224 10.32 30.57 -5.14
C LEU A 224 8.90 31.10 -5.34
N TRP A 225 8.69 32.40 -5.16
CA TRP A 225 7.41 33.04 -5.44
C TRP A 225 7.05 32.90 -6.92
N GLU A 226 7.96 33.26 -7.82
CA GLU A 226 7.79 33.15 -9.27
C GLU A 226 7.45 31.70 -9.69
N LYS A 227 8.15 30.72 -9.11
CA LYS A 227 7.90 29.29 -9.34
C LYS A 227 6.49 28.83 -8.94
N TYR A 228 5.87 29.44 -7.91
CA TYR A 228 4.63 28.93 -7.32
C TYR A 228 3.42 29.87 -7.45
N LYS A 229 3.58 31.13 -7.86
CA LYS A 229 2.53 32.17 -7.88
C LYS A 229 1.26 31.75 -8.63
N ASP A 230 1.39 31.08 -9.77
CA ASP A 230 0.23 30.67 -10.58
C ASP A 230 -0.55 29.55 -9.89
N SER A 231 0.16 28.61 -9.26
CA SER A 231 -0.46 27.53 -8.49
C SER A 231 -1.21 28.04 -7.25
N ILE A 232 -0.75 29.17 -6.71
CA ILE A 232 -1.35 29.85 -5.56
C ILE A 232 -2.60 30.61 -5.99
N LYS A 233 -2.52 31.41 -7.06
CA LYS A 233 -3.67 32.13 -7.63
C LYS A 233 -4.81 31.18 -7.97
N LYS A 234 -4.50 30.10 -8.69
CA LYS A 234 -5.46 29.05 -9.02
C LYS A 234 -6.14 28.45 -7.78
N ARG A 235 -5.44 28.35 -6.65
CA ARG A 235 -5.99 27.81 -5.41
C ARG A 235 -6.91 28.79 -4.68
N GLN A 236 -6.69 30.09 -4.84
CA GLN A 236 -7.53 31.14 -4.25
C GLN A 236 -8.85 31.29 -5.01
N GLU A 237 -8.84 30.99 -6.31
CA GLU A 237 -10.00 31.04 -7.21
C GLU A 237 -10.91 29.80 -7.14
N MET A 238 -10.47 28.72 -6.48
CA MET A 238 -11.22 27.47 -6.27
C MET A 238 -12.17 27.53 -5.08
#